data_AF-A0A6G1TXX7-F1
#
_entry.id   AF-A0A6G1TXX7-F1
#
_cell.length_a   1.000
_cell.length_b   1.000
_cell.length_c   1.000
_cell.angle_alpha   90.00
_cell.angle_beta   90.00
_cell.angle_gamma   90.00
#
_symmetry.space_group_name_H-M   'P 1'
#
loop_
_entity.id
_entity.type
_entity.pdbx_description
1 polymer ?
#
loop_
_entity_poly.entity_id
_entity_poly.type
_entity_poly.pdbx_seq_one_letter_code
_entity_poly.pdbx_strand_id
1 'polypeptide(L)'
;MKRQLTSILLFSALLMGGASTFVSCTDHESDNAYNASISIADAVAKQLDALKLANQQLQANIDDLKSDVATNKDKIAALEAQVAANKAAIENLNGTWTEKFQKLNTQLNESIGALGNRATALEEAVDKINGQLPAELAKLNQAIQDIAELKTKSKEVDELQKKLDELNEKLYGKLAGEGDINTLKDAIDTINGQLKEAAKYVLAKLQDPKSTSLNLSGLASALYSNLNNQLTAYGVQASWKQKNQNGNEVEKVVTSEIKLAAFAVKPLSFDFLANNSKLDNLSLDRFMLPTNLSEKQKGISGLDFNNIIDPSTGKTIEVATIVAVPGVKIVPNGTDLDIIQISDGKKLNTIKNAYIVSWEKASKDISIEVNGEAGSASGSTTLDTYIYQIKVKDDTMKDLIADLNKNLSTTLGPVKTALDWANTLAGKYDQNVAKVNNLIKKVEGVITNVNKYLQPAIMFKADNGSWNFVSTGSHFATSFVGVGATPLVATSYTAELLAPAYKKQLYVKEAGAEILVNGKATKSAFNGQIQKVVFNASKAGNYTIVYKAIDYSGKVVEKNFYVTVK
;
A
#
# COMPACT_ATOMS: atom_id res chain seq x y z
N MET A 1 -65.76 -52.77 7.35
CA MET A 1 -66.80 -52.63 8.40
C MET A 1 -68.18 -52.21 7.86
N LYS A 2 -68.41 -50.98 7.36
CA LYS A 2 -69.78 -50.51 7.00
C LYS A 2 -70.66 -51.44 6.14
N ARG A 3 -70.09 -52.28 5.26
CA ARG A 3 -70.85 -53.16 4.34
C ARG A 3 -71.32 -54.50 4.95
N GLN A 4 -70.86 -54.90 6.15
CA GLN A 4 -71.27 -56.17 6.80
C GLN A 4 -72.31 -55.99 7.91
N LEU A 5 -72.30 -54.86 8.64
CA LEU A 5 -73.30 -54.58 9.67
C LEU A 5 -74.72 -54.48 9.08
N THR A 6 -74.86 -53.91 7.88
CA THR A 6 -76.17 -53.75 7.21
C THR A 6 -76.82 -55.08 6.85
N SER A 7 -76.05 -56.10 6.45
CA SER A 7 -76.57 -57.41 6.07
C SER A 7 -77.13 -58.19 7.27
N ILE A 8 -76.51 -58.04 8.44
CA ILE A 8 -76.98 -58.67 9.69
C ILE A 8 -78.32 -58.04 10.11
N LEU A 9 -78.42 -56.70 10.08
CA LEU A 9 -79.64 -55.99 10.46
C LEU A 9 -80.84 -56.38 9.58
N LEU A 10 -80.60 -56.59 8.28
CA LEU A 10 -81.63 -56.97 7.32
C LEU A 10 -82.16 -58.40 7.54
N PHE A 11 -81.29 -59.34 7.96
CA PHE A 11 -81.71 -60.69 8.29
C PHE A 11 -82.53 -60.76 9.59
N SER A 12 -82.20 -59.95 10.60
CA SER A 12 -83.03 -59.86 11.82
C SER A 12 -84.44 -59.29 11.58
N ALA A 13 -84.61 -58.43 10.56
CA ALA A 13 -85.93 -57.87 10.22
C ALA A 13 -86.87 -58.89 9.56
N LEU A 14 -86.33 -59.88 8.83
CA LEU A 14 -87.14 -60.86 8.07
C LEU A 14 -87.69 -61.99 8.96
N LEU A 15 -87.14 -62.18 10.17
CA LEU A 15 -87.50 -63.26 11.10
C LEU A 15 -88.62 -62.91 12.11
N MET A 16 -89.20 -61.71 12.04
CA MET A 16 -90.24 -61.24 12.98
C MET A 16 -91.65 -61.08 12.38
N GLY A 17 -91.94 -61.68 11.21
CA GLY A 17 -93.28 -61.68 10.63
C GLY A 17 -93.57 -62.92 9.78
N GLY A 18 -94.21 -63.95 10.35
CA GLY A 18 -94.48 -65.18 9.59
C GLY A 18 -95.21 -66.36 10.28
N ALA A 19 -95.71 -66.23 11.52
CA ALA A 19 -96.55 -67.25 12.18
C ALA A 19 -97.42 -66.58 13.27
N SER A 20 -98.60 -67.07 13.67
CA SER A 20 -99.35 -68.30 13.32
C SER A 20 -100.76 -67.93 12.82
N THR A 21 -101.57 -68.74 12.14
CA THR A 21 -102.22 -70.04 12.45
C THR A 21 -103.00 -70.50 11.19
N PHE A 22 -103.53 -71.71 10.94
CA PHE A 22 -103.61 -73.08 11.51
C PHE A 22 -104.38 -73.94 10.45
N VAL A 23 -104.35 -75.28 10.36
CA VAL A 23 -103.50 -76.38 10.86
C VAL A 23 -103.86 -77.65 10.03
N SER A 24 -103.13 -78.77 10.21
CA SER A 24 -103.54 -80.19 10.00
C SER A 24 -102.64 -81.02 9.07
N CYS A 25 -102.16 -82.16 9.60
CA CYS A 25 -101.43 -83.25 8.93
C CYS A 25 -100.05 -82.88 8.33
N THR A 26 -98.98 -83.67 8.48
CA THR A 26 -98.83 -85.03 9.06
C THR A 26 -97.47 -85.16 9.78
N ASP A 27 -97.32 -86.18 10.61
CA ASP A 27 -96.18 -86.38 11.51
C ASP A 27 -94.86 -86.70 10.79
N HIS A 28 -93.96 -85.71 10.63
CA HIS A 28 -92.56 -85.96 10.21
C HIS A 28 -91.53 -84.84 10.55
N GLU A 29 -91.91 -83.75 11.23
CA GLU A 29 -91.02 -82.58 11.39
C GLU A 29 -90.13 -82.57 12.64
N SER A 30 -90.41 -83.42 13.64
CA SER A 30 -89.71 -83.45 14.95
C SER A 30 -88.20 -83.69 14.82
N ASP A 31 -87.79 -84.77 14.16
CA ASP A 31 -86.38 -85.15 13.99
C ASP A 31 -85.61 -84.17 13.09
N ASN A 32 -86.30 -83.55 12.13
CA ASN A 32 -85.69 -82.59 11.22
C ASN A 32 -85.48 -81.23 11.92
N ALA A 33 -86.43 -80.79 12.75
CA ALA A 33 -86.28 -79.63 13.63
C ALA A 33 -85.18 -79.85 14.69
N TYR A 34 -85.02 -81.07 15.21
CA TYR A 34 -83.97 -81.42 16.16
C TYR A 34 -82.57 -81.34 15.53
N ASN A 35 -82.37 -81.93 14.34
CA ASN A 35 -81.10 -81.80 13.60
C ASN A 35 -80.80 -80.35 13.17
N ALA A 36 -81.82 -79.62 12.70
CA ALA A 36 -81.65 -78.21 12.32
C ALA A 36 -81.23 -77.32 13.51
N SER A 37 -81.84 -77.52 14.68
CA SER A 37 -81.52 -76.73 15.88
C SER A 37 -80.14 -77.06 16.47
N ILE A 38 -79.69 -78.32 16.41
CA ILE A 38 -78.30 -78.69 16.75
C ILE A 38 -77.31 -77.99 15.80
N SER A 39 -77.56 -78.05 14.48
CA SER A 39 -76.71 -77.41 13.46
C SER A 39 -76.58 -75.88 13.67
N ILE A 40 -77.69 -75.22 14.04
CA ILE A 40 -77.71 -73.79 14.36
C ILE A 40 -76.91 -73.49 15.65
N ALA A 41 -77.04 -74.30 16.69
CA ALA A 41 -76.27 -74.12 17.93
C ALA A 41 -74.76 -74.22 17.68
N ASP A 42 -74.34 -75.20 16.86
CA ASP A 42 -72.96 -75.41 16.46
C ASP A 42 -72.39 -74.24 15.63
N ALA A 43 -73.22 -73.65 14.76
CA ALA A 43 -72.87 -72.47 13.98
C ALA A 43 -72.73 -71.21 14.86
N VAL A 44 -73.62 -71.03 15.84
CA VAL A 44 -73.56 -69.93 16.81
C VAL A 44 -72.34 -70.07 17.73
N ALA A 45 -71.99 -71.28 18.17
CA ALA A 45 -70.78 -71.53 18.95
C ALA A 45 -69.50 -71.14 18.16
N LYS A 46 -69.40 -71.54 16.88
CA LYS A 46 -68.28 -71.17 16.01
C LYS A 46 -68.18 -69.66 15.77
N GLN A 47 -69.31 -68.96 15.64
CA GLN A 47 -69.33 -67.49 15.55
C GLN A 47 -68.90 -66.82 16.87
N LEU A 48 -69.36 -67.35 18.01
CA LEU A 48 -68.98 -66.86 19.34
C LEU A 48 -67.47 -67.00 19.58
N ASP A 49 -66.86 -68.12 19.19
CA ASP A 49 -65.42 -68.34 19.35
C ASP A 49 -64.59 -67.49 18.37
N ALA A 50 -65.06 -67.28 17.14
CA ALA A 50 -64.46 -66.32 16.22
C ALA A 50 -64.51 -64.87 16.77
N LEU A 51 -65.61 -64.48 17.44
CA LEU A 51 -65.73 -63.19 18.11
C LEU A 51 -64.81 -63.07 19.33
N LYS A 52 -64.65 -64.13 20.14
CA LYS A 52 -63.67 -64.15 21.25
C LYS A 52 -62.25 -63.92 20.72
N LEU A 53 -61.86 -64.64 19.67
CA LEU A 53 -60.53 -64.54 19.06
C LEU A 53 -60.28 -63.15 18.46
N ALA A 54 -61.26 -62.59 17.74
CA ALA A 54 -61.19 -61.23 17.22
C ALA A 54 -61.06 -60.18 18.33
N ASN A 55 -61.76 -60.35 19.45
CA ASN A 55 -61.67 -59.46 20.60
C ASN A 55 -60.33 -59.58 21.34
N GLN A 56 -59.75 -60.78 21.43
CA GLN A 56 -58.40 -61.01 21.95
C GLN A 56 -57.33 -60.33 21.07
N GLN A 57 -57.41 -60.48 19.74
CA GLN A 57 -56.49 -59.81 18.83
C GLN A 57 -56.64 -58.28 18.88
N LEU A 58 -57.87 -57.76 19.00
CA LEU A 58 -58.11 -56.33 19.17
C LEU A 58 -57.49 -55.82 20.48
N GLN A 59 -57.60 -56.58 21.58
CA GLN A 59 -56.98 -56.22 22.86
C GLN A 59 -55.45 -56.19 22.77
N ALA A 60 -54.83 -57.21 22.15
CA ALA A 60 -53.38 -57.22 21.92
C ALA A 60 -52.92 -55.99 21.11
N ASN A 61 -53.58 -55.70 19.98
CA ASN A 61 -53.27 -54.52 19.16
C ASN A 61 -53.45 -53.20 19.94
N ILE A 62 -54.42 -53.13 20.87
CA ILE A 62 -54.63 -51.95 21.74
C ILE A 62 -53.48 -51.79 22.73
N ASP A 63 -52.94 -52.87 23.27
CA ASP A 63 -51.85 -52.82 24.25
C ASP A 63 -50.48 -52.56 23.60
N ASP A 64 -50.24 -53.10 22.40
CA ASP A 64 -49.11 -52.71 21.55
C ASP A 64 -49.13 -51.21 21.23
N LEU A 65 -50.29 -50.68 20.81
CA LEU A 65 -50.47 -49.24 20.53
C LEU A 65 -50.24 -48.36 21.77
N LYS A 66 -50.58 -48.82 22.99
CA LYS A 66 -50.22 -48.09 24.23
C LYS A 66 -48.71 -48.05 24.45
N SER A 67 -48.01 -49.15 24.17
CA SER A 67 -46.55 -49.27 24.28
C SER A 67 -45.85 -48.31 23.30
N ASP A 68 -46.29 -48.27 22.05
CA ASP A 68 -45.80 -47.32 21.03
C ASP A 68 -46.09 -45.87 21.41
N VAL A 69 -47.30 -45.57 21.91
CA VAL A 69 -47.66 -44.20 22.36
C VAL A 69 -46.80 -43.75 23.55
N ALA A 70 -46.53 -44.62 24.53
CA ALA A 70 -45.63 -44.31 25.64
C ALA A 70 -44.20 -44.06 25.13
N THR A 71 -43.67 -44.99 24.31
CA THR A 71 -42.34 -44.90 23.71
C THR A 71 -42.15 -43.64 22.86
N ASN A 72 -43.19 -43.21 22.14
CA ASN A 72 -43.14 -42.00 21.32
C ASN A 72 -43.32 -40.72 22.15
N LYS A 73 -44.08 -40.75 23.26
CA LYS A 73 -44.14 -39.64 24.23
C LYS A 73 -42.76 -39.34 24.84
N ASP A 74 -42.02 -40.37 25.23
CA ASP A 74 -40.68 -40.20 25.81
C ASP A 74 -39.67 -39.66 24.78
N LYS A 75 -39.76 -40.10 23.52
CA LYS A 75 -39.00 -39.50 22.40
C LYS A 75 -39.35 -38.03 22.18
N ILE A 76 -40.63 -37.66 22.26
CA ILE A 76 -41.07 -36.25 22.13
C ILE A 76 -40.48 -35.40 23.25
N ALA A 77 -40.57 -35.84 24.51
CA ALA A 77 -39.99 -35.11 25.64
C ALA A 77 -38.46 -34.92 25.52
N ALA A 78 -37.74 -35.94 25.01
CA ALA A 78 -36.31 -35.83 24.73
C ALA A 78 -36.01 -34.83 23.59
N LEU A 79 -36.82 -34.80 22.53
CA LEU A 79 -36.70 -33.83 21.44
C LEU A 79 -37.02 -32.40 21.90
N GLU A 80 -38.06 -32.20 22.72
CA GLU A 80 -38.40 -30.90 23.31
C GLU A 80 -37.25 -30.35 24.17
N ALA A 81 -36.64 -31.20 25.01
CA ALA A 81 -35.47 -30.84 25.81
C ALA A 81 -34.27 -30.45 24.93
N GLN A 82 -34.00 -31.20 23.84
CA GLN A 82 -32.92 -30.89 22.90
C GLN A 82 -33.20 -29.59 22.13
N VAL A 83 -34.44 -29.32 21.74
CA VAL A 83 -34.84 -28.06 21.08
C VAL A 83 -34.65 -26.87 22.03
N ALA A 84 -35.01 -27.01 23.31
CA ALA A 84 -34.78 -25.97 24.32
C ALA A 84 -33.27 -25.69 24.53
N ALA A 85 -32.45 -26.75 24.63
CA ALA A 85 -31.00 -26.62 24.75
C ALA A 85 -30.37 -25.96 23.49
N ASN A 86 -30.79 -26.37 22.29
CA ASN A 86 -30.33 -25.79 21.03
C ASN A 86 -30.71 -24.31 20.91
N LYS A 87 -31.94 -23.94 21.33
CA LYS A 87 -32.39 -22.54 21.35
C LYS A 87 -31.51 -21.68 22.27
N ALA A 88 -31.27 -22.14 23.51
CA ALA A 88 -30.40 -21.43 24.44
C ALA A 88 -28.95 -21.31 23.94
N ALA A 89 -28.43 -22.33 23.23
CA ALA A 89 -27.12 -22.25 22.59
C ALA A 89 -27.07 -21.20 21.46
N ILE A 90 -28.11 -21.13 20.62
CA ILE A 90 -28.24 -20.12 19.56
C ILE A 90 -28.34 -18.70 20.13
N GLU A 91 -29.11 -18.50 21.20
CA GLU A 91 -29.26 -17.20 21.88
C GLU A 91 -27.91 -16.72 22.48
N ASN A 92 -27.18 -17.61 23.16
CA ASN A 92 -25.84 -17.30 23.69
C ASN A 92 -24.81 -17.01 22.59
N LEU A 93 -24.85 -17.77 21.48
CA LEU A 93 -24.00 -17.50 20.30
C LEU A 93 -24.32 -16.12 19.71
N ASN A 94 -25.60 -15.78 19.52
CA ASN A 94 -26.02 -14.51 18.96
C ASN A 94 -25.60 -13.31 19.82
N GLY A 95 -25.72 -13.41 21.15
CA GLY A 95 -25.20 -12.41 22.09
C GLY A 95 -23.68 -12.23 21.97
N THR A 96 -22.94 -13.33 22.01
CA THR A 96 -21.47 -13.34 21.86
C THR A 96 -21.00 -12.73 20.54
N TRP A 97 -21.71 -13.00 19.43
CA TRP A 97 -21.43 -12.40 18.13
C TRP A 97 -21.76 -10.91 18.08
N THR A 98 -22.88 -10.50 18.69
CA THR A 98 -23.29 -9.09 18.79
C THR A 98 -22.25 -8.26 19.56
N GLU A 99 -21.78 -8.73 20.72
CA GLU A 99 -20.73 -8.06 21.50
C GLU A 99 -19.42 -7.92 20.71
N LYS A 100 -18.99 -9.00 20.04
CA LYS A 100 -17.79 -9.00 19.20
C LYS A 100 -17.90 -8.02 18.03
N PHE A 101 -19.06 -7.98 17.37
CA PHE A 101 -19.32 -7.07 16.26
C PHE A 101 -19.35 -5.61 16.72
N GLN A 102 -20.04 -5.31 17.82
CA GLN A 102 -20.05 -3.96 18.42
C GLN A 102 -18.63 -3.50 18.78
N LYS A 103 -17.84 -4.34 19.46
CA LYS A 103 -16.46 -4.02 19.84
C LYS A 103 -15.57 -3.76 18.63
N LEU A 104 -15.67 -4.60 17.60
CA LEU A 104 -14.92 -4.44 16.35
C LEU A 104 -15.33 -3.16 15.61
N ASN A 105 -16.62 -2.84 15.57
CA ASN A 105 -17.15 -1.63 14.97
C ASN A 105 -16.67 -0.36 15.70
N THR A 106 -16.63 -0.36 17.04
CA THR A 106 -16.05 0.76 17.82
C THR A 106 -14.57 0.96 17.48
N GLN A 107 -13.77 -0.11 17.53
CA GLN A 107 -12.33 -0.05 17.22
C GLN A 107 -12.05 0.39 15.77
N LEU A 108 -12.92 0.03 14.82
CA LEU A 108 -12.86 0.47 13.44
C LEU A 108 -13.13 1.98 13.32
N ASN A 109 -14.18 2.49 13.97
CA ASN A 109 -14.52 3.91 13.94
C ASN A 109 -13.45 4.78 14.64
N GLU A 110 -12.90 4.33 15.76
CA GLU A 110 -11.74 4.96 16.41
C GLU A 110 -10.53 5.04 15.46
N SER A 111 -10.24 3.94 14.75
CA SER A 111 -9.14 3.87 13.78
C SER A 111 -9.36 4.78 12.58
N ILE A 112 -10.60 4.89 12.08
CA ILE A 112 -10.98 5.80 10.98
C ILE A 112 -10.79 7.26 11.41
N GLY A 113 -11.26 7.64 12.61
CA GLY A 113 -11.05 8.99 13.16
C GLY A 113 -9.57 9.34 13.33
N ALA A 114 -8.78 8.41 13.85
CA ALA A 114 -7.33 8.58 13.99
C ALA A 114 -6.59 8.70 12.64
N LEU A 115 -7.09 8.04 11.59
CA LEU A 115 -6.57 8.20 10.22
C LEU A 115 -6.99 9.55 9.60
N GLY A 116 -8.24 9.98 9.80
CA GLY A 116 -8.73 11.28 9.34
C GLY A 116 -7.90 12.45 9.88
N ASN A 117 -7.70 12.49 11.21
CA ASN A 117 -6.86 13.52 11.86
C ASN A 117 -5.41 13.55 11.31
N ARG A 118 -4.88 12.38 10.92
CA ARG A 118 -3.53 12.28 10.32
C ARG A 118 -3.49 12.67 8.84
N ALA A 119 -4.62 12.57 8.12
CA ALA A 119 -4.74 13.08 6.76
C ALA A 119 -4.74 14.62 6.77
N THR A 120 -5.59 15.25 7.60
CA THR A 120 -5.65 16.72 7.73
C THR A 120 -4.30 17.32 8.14
N ALA A 121 -3.63 16.74 9.14
CA ALA A 121 -2.29 17.19 9.55
C ALA A 121 -1.20 16.99 8.46
N LEU A 122 -1.41 16.10 7.49
CA LEU A 122 -0.53 15.93 6.34
C LEU A 122 -0.86 16.93 5.23
N GLU A 123 -2.14 17.24 5.00
CA GLU A 123 -2.61 18.27 4.07
C GLU A 123 -2.08 19.66 4.50
N GLU A 124 -2.24 20.03 5.77
CA GLU A 124 -1.67 21.27 6.35
C GLU A 124 -0.14 21.36 6.16
N ALA A 125 0.57 20.24 6.32
CA ALA A 125 2.02 20.19 6.15
C ALA A 125 2.43 20.32 4.66
N VAL A 126 1.67 19.71 3.75
CA VAL A 126 1.88 19.81 2.29
C VAL A 126 1.60 21.23 1.80
N ASP A 127 0.50 21.86 2.22
CA ASP A 127 0.17 23.24 1.85
C ASP A 127 1.19 24.24 2.37
N LYS A 128 1.70 24.04 3.60
CA LYS A 128 2.81 24.83 4.13
C LYS A 128 4.08 24.69 3.31
N ILE A 129 4.44 23.48 2.88
CA ILE A 129 5.59 23.24 1.99
C ILE A 129 5.37 23.91 0.63
N ASN A 130 4.18 23.76 0.04
CA ASN A 130 3.80 24.37 -1.24
C ASN A 130 3.83 25.90 -1.20
N GLY A 131 3.46 26.52 -0.07
CA GLY A 131 3.55 27.96 0.14
C GLY A 131 4.98 28.48 0.37
N GLN A 132 5.82 27.71 1.07
CA GLN A 132 7.19 28.16 1.44
C GLN A 132 8.24 27.86 0.36
N LEU A 133 8.16 26.72 -0.33
CA LEU A 133 9.16 26.28 -1.31
C LEU A 133 9.38 27.28 -2.47
N PRO A 134 8.35 27.90 -3.08
CA PRO A 134 8.54 28.89 -4.15
C PRO A 134 9.32 30.13 -3.68
N ALA A 135 9.11 30.56 -2.44
CA ALA A 135 9.80 31.73 -1.87
C ALA A 135 11.29 31.46 -1.61
N GLU A 136 11.65 30.28 -1.10
CA GLU A 136 13.06 29.90 -0.95
C GLU A 136 13.75 29.64 -2.29
N LEU A 137 13.05 29.07 -3.29
CA LEU A 137 13.56 28.94 -4.66
C LEU A 137 13.78 30.32 -5.32
N ALA A 138 12.92 31.31 -5.07
CA ALA A 138 13.11 32.67 -5.55
C ALA A 138 14.37 33.33 -4.95
N LYS A 139 14.61 33.17 -3.63
CA LYS A 139 15.84 33.64 -2.98
C LYS A 139 17.09 32.97 -3.54
N LEU A 140 17.04 31.65 -3.77
CA LEU A 140 18.14 30.90 -4.36
C LEU A 140 18.46 31.37 -5.79
N ASN A 141 17.43 31.60 -6.60
CA ASN A 141 17.60 32.14 -7.95
C ASN A 141 18.21 33.56 -7.93
N GLN A 142 17.81 34.42 -6.98
CA GLN A 142 18.42 35.74 -6.82
C GLN A 142 19.91 35.62 -6.45
N ALA A 143 20.25 34.81 -5.45
CA ALA A 143 21.65 34.60 -5.05
C ALA A 143 22.52 34.05 -6.20
N ILE A 144 21.96 33.24 -7.10
CA ILE A 144 22.64 32.76 -8.31
C ILE A 144 22.90 33.91 -9.31
N GLN A 145 21.96 34.85 -9.46
CA GLN A 145 22.17 36.05 -10.28
C GLN A 145 23.22 36.99 -9.67
N ASP A 146 23.16 37.23 -8.35
CA ASP A 146 24.12 38.08 -7.63
C ASP A 146 25.56 37.54 -7.77
N ILE A 147 25.73 36.21 -7.70
CA ILE A 147 27.02 35.54 -7.93
C ILE A 147 27.48 35.68 -9.39
N ALA A 148 26.57 35.68 -10.36
CA ALA A 148 26.91 35.89 -11.78
C ALA A 148 27.35 37.34 -12.06
N GLU A 149 26.75 38.33 -11.40
CA GLU A 149 27.22 39.73 -11.45
C GLU A 149 28.61 39.87 -10.81
N LEU A 150 28.82 39.34 -9.60
CA LEU A 150 30.12 39.40 -8.91
C LEU A 150 31.24 38.76 -9.75
N LYS A 151 30.95 37.66 -10.43
CA LYS A 151 31.87 37.00 -11.36
C LYS A 151 32.17 37.80 -12.63
N THR A 152 31.28 38.72 -13.01
CA THR A 152 31.50 39.64 -14.12
C THR A 152 32.37 40.82 -13.67
N LYS A 153 32.02 41.45 -12.54
CA LYS A 153 32.80 42.51 -11.89
C LYS A 153 34.23 42.07 -11.52
N SER A 154 34.43 40.79 -11.19
CA SER A 154 35.77 40.21 -10.99
C SER A 154 36.69 40.33 -12.22
N LYS A 155 36.15 40.24 -13.45
CA LYS A 155 36.97 40.40 -14.67
C LYS A 155 37.38 41.85 -14.88
N GLU A 156 36.51 42.79 -14.52
CA GLU A 156 36.82 44.22 -14.56
C GLU A 156 37.97 44.55 -13.59
N VAL A 157 38.01 43.88 -12.42
CA VAL A 157 39.14 43.94 -11.49
C VAL A 157 40.41 43.32 -12.09
N ASP A 158 40.34 42.15 -12.74
CA ASP A 158 41.49 41.54 -13.42
C ASP A 158 42.07 42.48 -14.51
N GLU A 159 41.21 43.15 -15.29
CA GLU A 159 41.62 44.14 -16.29
C GLU A 159 42.21 45.42 -15.68
N LEU A 160 41.66 45.88 -14.55
CA LEU A 160 42.18 47.05 -13.82
C LEU A 160 43.53 46.75 -13.18
N GLN A 161 43.73 45.55 -12.62
CA GLN A 161 45.03 45.10 -12.11
C GLN A 161 46.07 45.08 -13.24
N LYS A 162 45.73 44.51 -14.41
CA LYS A 162 46.64 44.54 -15.57
C LYS A 162 47.01 45.96 -15.98
N LYS A 163 46.05 46.90 -16.01
CA LYS A 163 46.30 48.31 -16.32
C LYS A 163 47.19 48.99 -15.27
N LEU A 164 47.06 48.61 -14.00
CA LEU A 164 47.90 49.07 -12.90
C LEU A 164 49.34 48.54 -13.03
N ASP A 165 49.52 47.27 -13.38
CA ASP A 165 50.83 46.65 -13.61
C ASP A 165 51.54 47.30 -14.83
N GLU A 166 50.80 47.51 -15.94
CA GLU A 166 51.28 48.25 -17.11
C GLU A 166 51.61 49.73 -16.82
N LEU A 167 51.01 50.33 -15.79
CA LEU A 167 51.33 51.69 -15.30
C LEU A 167 52.58 51.69 -14.41
N ASN A 168 52.71 50.69 -13.54
CA ASN A 168 53.86 50.52 -12.67
C ASN A 168 55.15 50.28 -13.48
N GLU A 169 55.14 49.41 -14.50
CA GLU A 169 56.33 49.25 -15.36
C GLU A 169 56.70 50.55 -16.10
N LYS A 170 55.71 51.32 -16.59
CA LYS A 170 55.96 52.64 -17.21
C LYS A 170 56.50 53.67 -16.22
N LEU A 171 56.15 53.57 -14.94
CA LEU A 171 56.67 54.43 -13.87
C LEU A 171 58.10 54.04 -13.50
N TYR A 172 58.38 52.76 -13.25
CA TYR A 172 59.73 52.27 -12.98
C TYR A 172 60.69 52.52 -14.16
N GLY A 173 60.25 52.29 -15.40
CA GLY A 173 61.03 52.58 -16.61
C GLY A 173 61.32 54.07 -16.81
N LYS A 174 60.49 54.98 -16.26
CA LYS A 174 60.78 56.42 -16.24
C LYS A 174 61.67 56.85 -15.06
N LEU A 175 61.53 56.20 -13.90
CA LEU A 175 62.38 56.46 -12.73
C LEU A 175 63.81 55.90 -12.88
N ALA A 176 64.00 54.91 -13.76
CA ALA A 176 65.31 54.35 -14.10
C ALA A 176 66.11 55.19 -15.13
N GLY A 177 65.52 56.27 -15.67
CA GLY A 177 66.21 57.24 -16.51
C GLY A 177 66.43 58.55 -15.75
N GLU A 178 67.64 59.10 -15.80
CA GLU A 178 67.96 60.40 -15.19
C GLU A 178 67.21 61.53 -15.91
N GLY A 179 66.29 62.23 -15.23
CA GLY A 179 65.39 63.19 -15.90
C GLY A 179 64.48 64.05 -15.02
N ASP A 180 65.06 65.10 -14.44
CA ASP A 180 64.43 66.35 -13.96
C ASP A 180 63.26 66.36 -12.96
N ILE A 181 63.37 67.28 -11.98
CA ILE A 181 62.37 67.60 -10.96
C ILE A 181 61.08 68.19 -11.55
N ASN A 182 61.16 68.88 -12.69
CA ASN A 182 59.98 69.46 -13.36
C ASN A 182 58.96 68.38 -13.76
N THR A 183 59.42 67.19 -14.15
CA THR A 183 58.56 66.08 -14.56
C THR A 183 57.67 65.56 -13.42
N LEU A 184 58.13 65.69 -12.16
CA LEU A 184 57.31 65.39 -10.96
C LEU A 184 56.27 66.49 -10.70
N LYS A 185 56.59 67.75 -11.01
CA LYS A 185 55.64 68.85 -10.88
C LYS A 185 54.47 68.71 -11.87
N ASP A 186 54.73 68.37 -13.13
CA ASP A 186 53.68 68.14 -14.13
C ASP A 186 52.78 66.94 -13.75
N ALA A 187 53.35 65.90 -13.14
CA ALA A 187 52.58 64.77 -12.61
C ALA A 187 51.67 65.19 -11.44
N ILE A 188 52.19 66.00 -10.49
CA ILE A 188 51.42 66.53 -9.36
C ILE A 188 50.30 67.46 -9.83
N ASP A 189 50.56 68.36 -10.78
CA ASP A 189 49.55 69.27 -11.31
C ASP A 189 48.48 68.53 -12.15
N THR A 190 48.86 67.42 -12.82
CA THR A 190 47.90 66.50 -13.47
C THR A 190 47.00 65.80 -12.44
N ILE A 191 47.58 65.26 -11.35
CA ILE A 191 46.83 64.60 -10.28
C ILE A 191 45.88 65.60 -9.59
N ASN A 192 46.36 66.81 -9.31
CA ASN A 192 45.52 67.90 -8.76
C ASN A 192 44.39 68.29 -9.71
N GLY A 193 44.63 68.32 -11.02
CA GLY A 193 43.57 68.52 -12.02
C GLY A 193 42.50 67.43 -11.97
N GLN A 194 42.90 66.15 -11.91
CA GLN A 194 41.98 65.02 -11.81
C GLN A 194 41.20 65.02 -10.48
N LEU A 195 41.85 65.32 -9.34
CA LEU A 195 41.17 65.48 -8.06
C LEU A 195 40.15 66.63 -8.08
N LYS A 196 40.47 67.73 -8.76
CA LYS A 196 39.62 68.92 -8.87
C LYS A 196 38.37 68.66 -9.72
N GLU A 197 38.48 67.92 -10.82
CA GLU A 197 37.31 67.51 -11.59
C GLU A 197 36.48 66.42 -10.87
N ALA A 198 37.11 65.49 -10.15
CA ALA A 198 36.40 64.54 -9.29
C ALA A 198 35.62 65.26 -8.16
N ALA A 199 36.24 66.25 -7.51
CA ALA A 199 35.60 67.07 -6.49
C ALA A 199 34.45 67.91 -7.07
N LYS A 200 34.61 68.50 -8.27
CA LYS A 200 33.50 69.16 -8.99
C LYS A 200 32.37 68.21 -9.31
N TYR A 201 32.65 66.98 -9.76
CA TYR A 201 31.62 65.98 -10.07
C TYR A 201 30.80 65.62 -8.83
N VAL A 202 31.46 65.40 -7.70
CA VAL A 202 30.80 65.18 -6.39
C VAL A 202 30.02 66.42 -5.94
N LEU A 203 30.56 67.63 -6.12
CA LEU A 203 29.90 68.88 -5.73
C LEU A 203 28.67 69.18 -6.60
N ALA A 204 28.72 68.94 -7.91
CA ALA A 204 27.58 69.05 -8.81
C ALA A 204 26.47 68.04 -8.44
N LYS A 205 26.86 66.79 -8.10
CA LYS A 205 25.96 65.77 -7.55
C LYS A 205 25.35 66.12 -6.19
N LEU A 206 25.94 67.05 -5.44
CA LEU A 206 25.39 67.60 -4.19
C LEU A 206 24.53 68.86 -4.40
N GLN A 207 24.69 69.56 -5.53
CA GLN A 207 23.96 70.80 -5.84
C GLN A 207 22.59 70.57 -6.50
N ASP A 208 22.37 69.44 -7.17
CA ASP A 208 21.03 69.03 -7.67
C ASP A 208 20.50 67.79 -6.92
N PRO A 209 19.81 67.96 -5.77
CA PRO A 209 19.39 66.87 -4.91
C PRO A 209 18.17 66.08 -5.44
N LYS A 210 17.73 66.30 -6.68
CA LYS A 210 16.49 65.70 -7.23
C LYS A 210 16.68 64.52 -8.18
N SER A 211 17.91 64.12 -8.53
CA SER A 211 18.14 62.92 -9.36
C SER A 211 19.14 61.93 -8.72
N THR A 212 18.61 60.78 -8.31
CA THR A 212 19.30 59.64 -7.64
C THR A 212 19.94 59.95 -6.28
N SER A 213 19.66 59.13 -5.28
CA SER A 213 20.21 59.26 -3.92
C SER A 213 21.73 59.16 -3.90
N LEU A 214 22.36 59.92 -2.99
CA LEU A 214 23.80 59.82 -2.72
C LEU A 214 24.09 58.38 -2.24
N ASN A 215 24.71 57.56 -3.08
CA ASN A 215 24.84 56.14 -2.77
C ASN A 215 25.98 55.89 -1.78
N LEU A 216 25.65 55.74 -0.50
CA LEU A 216 26.62 55.44 0.57
C LEU A 216 27.43 54.17 0.28
N SER A 217 26.93 53.19 -0.48
CA SER A 217 27.73 51.99 -0.81
C SER A 217 28.88 52.29 -1.76
N GLY A 218 28.78 53.32 -2.61
CA GLY A 218 29.89 53.79 -3.45
C GLY A 218 30.98 54.50 -2.64
N LEU A 219 30.57 55.40 -1.75
CA LEU A 219 31.48 56.10 -0.83
C LEU A 219 32.15 55.11 0.14
N ALA A 220 31.38 54.16 0.68
CA ALA A 220 31.89 53.09 1.51
C ALA A 220 32.83 52.16 0.73
N SER A 221 32.53 51.78 -0.51
CA SER A 221 33.42 50.94 -1.32
C SER A 221 34.77 51.61 -1.59
N ALA A 222 34.78 52.93 -1.81
CA ALA A 222 36.01 53.71 -1.97
C ALA A 222 36.82 53.83 -0.65
N LEU A 223 36.16 53.82 0.52
CA LEU A 223 36.83 53.75 1.82
C LEU A 223 37.36 52.32 2.11
N TYR A 224 36.52 51.29 1.93
CA TYR A 224 36.88 49.90 2.21
C TYR A 224 37.97 49.36 1.27
N SER A 225 38.01 49.76 0.00
CA SER A 225 39.08 49.34 -0.92
C SER A 225 40.47 49.87 -0.51
N ASN A 226 40.52 51.06 0.09
CA ASN A 226 41.75 51.65 0.62
C ASN A 226 42.13 51.14 2.02
N LEU A 227 41.27 50.38 2.70
CA LEU A 227 41.49 49.88 4.06
C LEU A 227 41.79 48.37 4.14
N ASN A 228 41.42 47.59 3.13
CA ASN A 228 41.40 46.13 3.25
C ASN A 228 42.64 45.39 2.71
N ASN A 229 43.82 45.67 3.28
CA ASN A 229 44.85 44.61 3.45
C ASN A 229 45.96 44.87 4.50
N GLN A 230 45.83 45.88 5.36
CA GLN A 230 46.49 45.89 6.67
C GLN A 230 45.48 46.34 7.72
N LEU A 231 45.25 45.50 8.74
CA LEU A 231 44.32 45.83 9.83
C LEU A 231 45.04 46.74 10.83
N THR A 232 45.21 48.02 10.47
CA THR A 232 45.83 49.03 11.33
C THR A 232 45.01 49.19 12.61
N ALA A 233 45.57 48.74 13.73
CA ALA A 233 44.91 48.75 15.02
C ALA A 233 44.88 50.18 15.59
N TYR A 234 43.74 50.86 15.45
CA TYR A 234 43.54 52.21 16.02
C TYR A 234 43.23 52.14 17.51
N GLY A 235 44.18 52.60 18.33
CA GLY A 235 43.96 52.92 19.74
C GLY A 235 43.64 54.40 19.88
N VAL A 236 42.70 54.76 20.77
CA VAL A 236 42.42 56.17 21.04
C VAL A 236 43.57 56.73 21.88
N GLN A 237 44.34 57.64 21.28
CA GLN A 237 45.38 58.42 21.95
C GLN A 237 44.82 59.79 22.32
N ALA A 238 44.76 60.09 23.61
CA ALA A 238 44.46 61.43 24.10
C ALA A 238 45.77 62.11 24.53
N SER A 239 46.03 63.31 24.02
CA SER A 239 47.07 64.19 24.56
C SER A 239 46.53 65.57 24.92
N TRP A 240 47.15 66.20 25.91
CA TRP A 240 46.85 67.58 26.30
C TRP A 240 48.09 68.25 26.89
N LYS A 241 48.15 69.57 26.75
CA LYS A 241 49.18 70.39 27.41
C LYS A 241 48.73 70.79 28.80
N GLN A 242 49.64 70.68 29.76
CA GLN A 242 49.45 71.03 31.15
C GLN A 242 50.69 71.80 31.62
N LYS A 243 50.50 72.93 32.31
CA LYS A 243 51.62 73.58 32.98
C LYS A 243 52.08 72.74 34.16
N ASN A 244 53.38 72.46 34.21
CA ASN A 244 53.99 71.83 35.37
C ASN A 244 54.06 72.82 36.55
N GLN A 245 54.50 72.34 37.71
CA GLN A 245 54.57 73.14 38.95
C GLN A 245 55.51 74.35 38.84
N ASN A 246 56.37 74.41 37.81
CA ASN A 246 57.29 75.51 37.54
C ASN A 246 56.78 76.46 36.44
N GLY A 247 55.50 76.35 36.04
CA GLY A 247 54.83 77.25 35.09
C GLY A 247 55.05 76.95 33.60
N ASN A 248 55.93 76.01 33.26
CA ASN A 248 56.24 75.62 31.89
C ASN A 248 55.22 74.59 31.36
N GLU A 249 54.80 74.72 30.11
CA GLU A 249 53.92 73.74 29.46
C GLU A 249 54.63 72.42 29.16
N VAL A 250 53.97 71.31 29.48
CA VAL A 250 54.42 69.95 29.18
C VAL A 250 53.23 69.16 28.63
N GLU A 251 53.46 68.30 27.66
CA GLU A 251 52.41 67.46 27.07
C GLU A 251 52.30 66.11 27.80
N LYS A 252 51.07 65.68 28.07
CA LYS A 252 50.72 64.37 28.61
C LYS A 252 49.96 63.56 27.57
N VAL A 253 50.17 62.24 27.57
CA VAL A 253 49.62 61.30 26.57
C VAL A 253 49.15 60.01 27.27
N VAL A 254 48.00 59.48 26.86
CA VAL A 254 47.47 58.16 27.27
C VAL A 254 46.82 57.46 26.06
N THR A 255 46.95 56.14 25.96
CA THR A 255 46.42 55.29 24.88
C THR A 255 45.57 54.12 25.40
N SER A 256 44.54 53.72 24.64
CA SER A 256 43.71 52.55 24.94
C SER A 256 44.33 51.21 24.50
N GLU A 257 44.17 50.14 25.29
CA GLU A 257 44.43 48.77 24.81
C GLU A 257 43.50 48.39 23.64
N ILE A 258 43.99 47.55 22.71
CA ILE A 258 43.24 47.09 21.54
C ILE A 258 43.23 45.56 21.53
N LYS A 259 42.05 44.94 21.55
CA LYS A 259 41.87 43.47 21.56
C LYS A 259 40.82 43.06 20.52
N LEU A 260 41.25 42.96 19.27
CA LEU A 260 40.44 42.53 18.12
C LEU A 260 40.93 41.16 17.63
N ALA A 261 40.23 40.10 18.01
CA ALA A 261 40.51 38.75 17.55
C ALA A 261 39.66 38.43 16.31
N ALA A 262 40.32 38.13 15.17
CA ALA A 262 39.63 37.58 14.02
C ALA A 262 39.22 36.12 14.32
N PHE A 263 37.91 35.82 14.26
CA PHE A 263 37.39 34.47 14.45
C PHE A 263 37.68 33.60 13.21
N ALA A 264 38.92 33.15 13.09
CA ALA A 264 39.32 32.15 12.11
C ALA A 264 38.64 30.82 12.41
N VAL A 265 37.55 30.52 11.69
CA VAL A 265 36.92 29.19 11.72
C VAL A 265 37.95 28.18 11.20
N LYS A 266 38.42 27.28 12.07
CA LYS A 266 39.31 26.20 11.65
C LYS A 266 38.58 25.31 10.63
N PRO A 267 39.15 25.06 9.44
CA PRO A 267 38.59 24.08 8.51
C PRO A 267 38.59 22.67 9.14
N LEU A 268 37.78 21.78 8.58
CA LEU A 268 37.80 20.37 8.95
C LEU A 268 39.11 19.71 8.49
N SER A 269 39.50 18.67 9.20
CA SER A 269 40.65 17.83 8.84
C SER A 269 40.22 16.65 7.98
N PHE A 270 41.16 16.08 7.21
CA PHE A 270 41.02 14.74 6.65
C PHE A 270 40.85 13.64 7.72
N ASP A 271 41.22 13.90 8.98
CA ASP A 271 40.95 13.01 10.13
C ASP A 271 39.57 13.28 10.77
N PHE A 272 38.79 14.27 10.32
CA PHE A 272 37.50 14.61 10.93
C PHE A 272 36.52 13.44 10.79
N LEU A 273 36.09 12.90 11.94
CA LEU A 273 35.27 11.69 12.06
C LEU A 273 35.88 10.46 11.35
N ALA A 274 37.22 10.39 11.25
CA ALA A 274 37.89 9.18 10.81
C ALA A 274 37.47 7.98 11.68
N ASN A 275 37.25 6.84 11.02
CA ASN A 275 36.73 5.60 11.62
C ASN A 275 35.40 5.76 12.39
N ASN A 276 34.61 6.81 12.14
CA ASN A 276 33.26 7.04 12.67
C ASN A 276 33.08 7.02 14.21
N SER A 277 34.14 6.92 15.00
CA SER A 277 34.18 6.75 16.48
C SER A 277 33.31 7.65 17.37
N LYS A 278 32.60 8.66 16.82
CA LYS A 278 31.62 9.52 17.52
C LYS A 278 30.19 9.43 16.95
N LEU A 279 29.99 8.60 15.92
CA LEU A 279 28.75 8.40 15.17
C LEU A 279 28.37 6.91 15.00
N ASP A 280 29.22 5.95 15.40
CA ASP A 280 28.93 4.51 15.26
C ASP A 280 27.62 4.05 15.93
N ASN A 281 27.15 4.78 16.95
CA ASN A 281 25.87 4.53 17.64
C ASN A 281 24.67 5.30 17.02
N LEU A 282 24.85 6.06 15.94
CA LEU A 282 23.78 6.84 15.30
C LEU A 282 23.00 6.01 14.26
N SER A 283 22.27 4.99 14.74
CA SER A 283 21.26 4.31 13.92
C SER A 283 20.08 5.24 13.62
N LEU A 284 19.63 5.24 12.36
CA LEU A 284 18.41 5.89 11.91
C LEU A 284 17.23 4.91 11.79
N ASP A 285 17.37 3.64 12.22
CA ASP A 285 16.31 2.63 12.17
C ASP A 285 15.04 3.07 12.92
N ARG A 286 15.21 3.88 13.98
CA ARG A 286 14.14 4.55 14.73
C ARG A 286 13.25 5.50 13.91
N PHE A 287 13.62 5.82 12.68
CA PHE A 287 12.84 6.60 11.72
C PHE A 287 12.25 5.73 10.59
N MET A 288 12.57 4.43 10.53
CA MET A 288 11.98 3.55 9.53
C MET A 288 10.48 3.35 9.76
N LEU A 289 9.76 3.28 8.65
CA LEU A 289 8.35 2.92 8.65
C LEU A 289 8.23 1.37 8.61
N PRO A 290 7.28 0.77 9.34
CA PRO A 290 7.10 -0.67 9.35
C PRO A 290 6.67 -1.20 7.98
N THR A 291 7.09 -2.41 7.63
CA THR A 291 6.85 -3.04 6.32
C THR A 291 5.80 -4.15 6.39
N ASN A 292 5.43 -4.67 5.22
CA ASN A 292 4.60 -5.86 5.03
C ASN A 292 3.17 -5.68 5.56
N LEU A 293 2.61 -4.47 5.41
CA LEU A 293 1.22 -4.19 5.77
C LEU A 293 0.25 -4.99 4.90
N SER A 294 0.57 -5.19 3.62
CA SER A 294 -0.22 -6.02 2.69
C SER A 294 -0.26 -7.49 3.13
N GLU A 295 0.84 -8.04 3.63
CA GLU A 295 0.88 -9.42 4.10
C GLU A 295 0.02 -9.64 5.35
N LYS A 296 0.00 -8.66 6.25
CA LYS A 296 -0.87 -8.66 7.45
C LYS A 296 -2.37 -8.60 7.10
N GLN A 297 -2.73 -8.13 5.90
CA GLN A 297 -4.12 -8.05 5.44
C GLN A 297 -4.58 -9.27 4.61
N LYS A 298 -3.66 -10.08 4.07
CA LYS A 298 -3.98 -11.28 3.24
C LYS A 298 -4.96 -12.25 3.91
N GLY A 299 -4.98 -12.33 5.24
CA GLY A 299 -5.89 -13.19 6.00
C GLY A 299 -7.37 -12.80 5.92
N ILE A 300 -7.69 -11.58 5.46
CA ILE A 300 -9.07 -11.08 5.34
C ILE A 300 -9.57 -11.19 3.89
N SER A 301 -8.68 -11.06 2.90
CA SER A 301 -9.00 -11.17 1.46
C SER A 301 -9.35 -12.58 0.97
N GLY A 302 -9.35 -13.60 1.85
CA GLY A 302 -9.75 -14.97 1.51
C GLY A 302 -11.25 -15.25 1.57
N LEU A 303 -12.08 -14.25 1.88
CA LEU A 303 -13.53 -14.39 2.01
C LEU A 303 -14.24 -14.30 0.65
N ASP A 304 -14.95 -15.36 0.25
CA ASP A 304 -15.86 -15.32 -0.90
C ASP A 304 -17.21 -14.73 -0.49
N PHE A 305 -17.48 -13.51 -0.95
CA PHE A 305 -18.74 -12.80 -0.70
C PHE A 305 -19.88 -13.20 -1.66
N ASN A 306 -19.63 -14.08 -2.64
CA ASN A 306 -20.64 -14.53 -3.60
C ASN A 306 -21.23 -15.91 -3.24
N ASN A 307 -20.44 -16.77 -2.60
CA ASN A 307 -20.82 -18.14 -2.21
C ASN A 307 -20.74 -18.35 -0.69
N ILE A 308 -21.36 -17.44 0.07
CA ILE A 308 -21.30 -17.40 1.54
C ILE A 308 -21.95 -18.64 2.18
N ILE A 309 -23.02 -19.14 1.56
CA ILE A 309 -23.58 -20.47 1.77
C ILE A 309 -23.09 -21.33 0.60
N ASP A 310 -22.45 -22.48 0.88
CA ASP A 310 -21.97 -23.38 -0.18
C ASP A 310 -23.14 -23.84 -1.07
N PRO A 311 -23.14 -23.52 -2.40
CA PRO A 311 -24.19 -23.95 -3.32
C PRO A 311 -24.39 -25.46 -3.38
N SER A 312 -23.38 -26.28 -3.03
CA SER A 312 -23.48 -27.74 -2.98
C SER A 312 -24.47 -28.26 -1.92
N THR A 313 -24.81 -27.42 -0.93
CA THR A 313 -25.85 -27.74 0.07
C THR A 313 -27.27 -27.69 -0.51
N GLY A 314 -27.47 -27.00 -1.64
CA GLY A 314 -28.73 -26.92 -2.38
C GLY A 314 -29.02 -28.19 -3.17
N LYS A 315 -29.56 -29.21 -2.49
CA LYS A 315 -29.94 -30.48 -3.11
C LYS A 315 -31.37 -30.42 -3.67
N THR A 316 -31.51 -30.80 -4.95
CA THR A 316 -32.80 -31.16 -5.55
C THR A 316 -33.37 -32.38 -4.84
N ILE A 317 -34.64 -32.32 -4.41
CA ILE A 317 -35.35 -33.47 -3.83
C ILE A 317 -36.04 -34.24 -4.96
N GLU A 318 -35.84 -35.56 -5.04
CA GLU A 318 -36.62 -36.42 -5.93
C GLU A 318 -37.68 -37.20 -5.14
N VAL A 319 -38.96 -36.90 -5.37
CA VAL A 319 -40.09 -37.65 -4.81
C VAL A 319 -40.58 -38.64 -5.85
N ALA A 320 -40.50 -39.94 -5.53
CA ALA A 320 -41.07 -41.01 -6.35
C ALA A 320 -42.52 -41.29 -5.94
N THR A 321 -43.40 -41.52 -6.92
CA THR A 321 -44.79 -41.93 -6.70
C THR A 321 -45.28 -42.87 -7.81
N ILE A 322 -46.38 -43.58 -7.55
CA ILE A 322 -47.02 -44.48 -8.51
C ILE A 322 -48.39 -43.90 -8.90
N VAL A 323 -48.64 -43.80 -10.20
CA VAL A 323 -49.93 -43.33 -10.75
C VAL A 323 -50.55 -44.44 -11.58
N ALA A 324 -51.73 -44.91 -11.17
CA ALA A 324 -52.52 -45.91 -11.86
C ALA A 324 -53.97 -45.44 -11.92
N VAL A 325 -54.39 -44.93 -13.08
CA VAL A 325 -55.73 -44.34 -13.29
C VAL A 325 -56.31 -44.92 -14.59
N PRO A 326 -57.54 -45.47 -14.58
CA PRO A 326 -58.13 -46.06 -15.78
C PRO A 326 -58.46 -45.00 -16.85
N GLY A 327 -58.28 -45.36 -18.13
CA GLY A 327 -58.66 -44.52 -19.26
C GLY A 327 -57.74 -43.32 -19.54
N VAL A 328 -56.60 -43.20 -18.83
CA VAL A 328 -55.59 -42.15 -19.06
C VAL A 328 -54.20 -42.75 -19.26
N LYS A 329 -53.37 -42.02 -19.99
CA LYS A 329 -51.94 -42.29 -20.20
C LYS A 329 -51.12 -41.06 -19.82
N ILE A 330 -49.90 -41.29 -19.34
CA ILE A 330 -48.93 -40.23 -19.05
C ILE A 330 -47.88 -40.22 -20.17
N VAL A 331 -47.57 -39.02 -20.70
CA VAL A 331 -46.55 -38.84 -21.74
C VAL A 331 -45.54 -37.75 -21.35
N PRO A 332 -44.26 -37.87 -21.74
CA PRO A 332 -43.28 -36.79 -21.55
C PRO A 332 -43.61 -35.55 -22.39
N ASN A 333 -43.44 -34.37 -21.80
CA ASN A 333 -43.51 -33.06 -22.47
C ASN A 333 -42.35 -32.18 -21.98
N GLY A 334 -41.19 -32.35 -22.61
CA GLY A 334 -39.95 -31.68 -22.19
C GLY A 334 -39.47 -32.15 -20.82
N THR A 335 -39.47 -31.24 -19.83
CA THR A 335 -39.18 -31.52 -18.42
C THR A 335 -40.40 -31.90 -17.59
N ASP A 336 -41.59 -31.89 -18.20
CA ASP A 336 -42.88 -32.12 -17.54
C ASP A 336 -43.52 -33.42 -18.03
N LEU A 337 -44.56 -33.89 -17.34
CA LEU A 337 -45.40 -35.01 -17.78
C LEU A 337 -46.83 -34.54 -18.02
N ASP A 338 -47.37 -34.79 -19.21
CA ASP A 338 -48.78 -34.52 -19.52
C ASP A 338 -49.64 -35.77 -19.29
N ILE A 339 -50.73 -35.61 -18.53
CA ILE A 339 -51.76 -36.63 -18.33
C ILE A 339 -52.80 -36.46 -19.44
N ILE A 340 -52.99 -37.50 -20.26
CA ILE A 340 -53.82 -37.48 -21.46
C ILE A 340 -54.91 -38.55 -21.36
N GLN A 341 -56.15 -38.18 -21.64
CA GLN A 341 -57.28 -39.09 -21.76
C GLN A 341 -57.13 -39.96 -23.03
N ILE A 342 -57.29 -41.27 -22.90
CA ILE A 342 -57.02 -42.23 -23.99
C ILE A 342 -58.08 -42.15 -25.10
N SER A 343 -59.35 -41.90 -24.75
CA SER A 343 -60.49 -41.99 -25.68
C SER A 343 -60.53 -40.89 -26.75
N ASP A 344 -60.03 -39.69 -26.44
CA ASP A 344 -60.11 -38.49 -27.29
C ASP A 344 -58.76 -37.77 -27.45
N GLY A 345 -57.70 -38.22 -26.77
CA GLY A 345 -56.39 -37.57 -26.78
C GLY A 345 -56.34 -36.24 -26.00
N LYS A 346 -57.38 -35.89 -25.24
CA LYS A 346 -57.45 -34.62 -24.51
C LYS A 346 -56.45 -34.58 -23.36
N LYS A 347 -55.67 -33.49 -23.25
CA LYS A 347 -54.89 -33.23 -22.04
C LYS A 347 -55.80 -32.89 -20.87
N LEU A 348 -55.60 -33.60 -19.76
CA LEU A 348 -56.29 -33.40 -18.50
C LEU A 348 -55.49 -32.53 -17.52
N ASN A 349 -54.17 -32.75 -17.40
CA ASN A 349 -53.30 -31.99 -16.51
C ASN A 349 -51.81 -32.10 -16.92
N THR A 350 -50.94 -31.29 -16.31
CA THR A 350 -49.48 -31.33 -16.46
C THR A 350 -48.81 -31.42 -15.09
N ILE A 351 -47.97 -32.44 -14.87
CA ILE A 351 -47.09 -32.56 -13.70
C ILE A 351 -45.76 -31.89 -14.03
N LYS A 352 -45.35 -30.89 -13.25
CA LYS A 352 -44.13 -30.11 -13.49
C LYS A 352 -42.86 -30.80 -13.01
N ASN A 353 -41.74 -30.57 -13.71
CA ASN A 353 -40.39 -31.04 -13.37
C ASN A 353 -40.35 -32.55 -13.03
N ALA A 354 -40.95 -33.36 -13.90
CA ALA A 354 -41.25 -34.77 -13.64
C ALA A 354 -40.85 -35.69 -14.80
N TYR A 355 -40.52 -36.94 -14.48
CA TYR A 355 -40.15 -37.95 -15.47
C TYR A 355 -40.68 -39.35 -15.11
N ILE A 356 -40.97 -40.15 -16.13
CA ILE A 356 -41.35 -41.56 -15.98
C ILE A 356 -40.08 -42.37 -15.74
N VAL A 357 -40.08 -43.18 -14.67
CA VAL A 357 -39.00 -44.13 -14.34
C VAL A 357 -39.27 -45.49 -14.98
N SER A 358 -40.50 -45.96 -14.87
CA SER A 358 -40.98 -47.21 -15.47
C SER A 358 -42.50 -47.13 -15.68
N TRP A 359 -43.04 -47.97 -16.57
CA TRP A 359 -44.48 -48.15 -16.73
C TRP A 359 -44.82 -49.55 -17.22
N GLU A 360 -46.03 -50.00 -16.88
CA GLU A 360 -46.63 -51.24 -17.40
C GLU A 360 -48.11 -51.06 -17.70
N LYS A 361 -48.68 -51.88 -18.59
CA LYS A 361 -50.14 -51.99 -18.73
C LYS A 361 -50.62 -53.08 -17.76
N ALA A 362 -51.66 -52.78 -16.98
CA ALA A 362 -52.23 -53.74 -16.04
C ALA A 362 -52.76 -54.98 -16.77
N SER A 363 -52.44 -56.18 -16.28
CA SER A 363 -52.87 -57.45 -16.88
C SER A 363 -54.37 -57.77 -16.68
N LYS A 364 -55.07 -56.93 -15.91
CA LYS A 364 -56.52 -56.87 -15.79
C LYS A 364 -56.91 -55.40 -15.68
N ASP A 365 -57.77 -54.94 -16.57
CA ASP A 365 -58.29 -53.58 -16.54
C ASP A 365 -59.25 -53.37 -15.35
N ILE A 366 -59.34 -52.14 -14.87
CA ILE A 366 -60.17 -51.80 -13.69
C ILE A 366 -61.57 -51.40 -14.18
N SER A 367 -62.56 -52.28 -13.97
CA SER A 367 -63.97 -51.95 -14.15
C SER A 367 -64.43 -50.90 -13.13
N ILE A 368 -65.12 -49.86 -13.62
CA ILE A 368 -65.78 -48.84 -12.79
C ILE A 368 -67.29 -49.05 -12.88
N GLU A 369 -67.94 -49.36 -11.75
CA GLU A 369 -69.41 -49.41 -11.67
C GLU A 369 -70.00 -47.99 -11.74
N VAL A 370 -70.53 -47.61 -12.90
CA VAL A 370 -71.29 -46.35 -13.07
C VAL A 370 -72.76 -46.59 -12.67
N ASN A 371 -72.99 -46.72 -11.36
CA ASN A 371 -74.34 -46.91 -10.80
C ASN A 371 -75.13 -45.60 -10.83
N GLY A 372 -76.27 -45.56 -11.54
CA GLY A 372 -77.09 -44.35 -11.69
C GLY A 372 -78.57 -44.56 -12.01
N GLU A 373 -78.91 -45.42 -12.98
CA GLU A 373 -80.30 -45.61 -13.42
C GLU A 373 -80.65 -47.09 -13.66
N ALA A 374 -81.85 -47.50 -13.22
CA ALA A 374 -82.34 -48.87 -13.33
C ALA A 374 -83.24 -49.02 -14.58
N GLY A 375 -82.81 -49.84 -15.54
CA GLY A 375 -83.63 -50.21 -16.71
C GLY A 375 -82.83 -50.50 -17.99
N SER A 376 -81.64 -49.90 -18.13
CA SER A 376 -80.76 -50.12 -19.29
C SER A 376 -79.71 -51.20 -19.00
N ALA A 377 -79.30 -51.95 -20.03
CA ALA A 377 -78.31 -53.01 -19.91
C ALA A 377 -76.97 -52.47 -19.35
N SER A 378 -76.53 -53.00 -18.20
CA SER A 378 -75.37 -52.48 -17.47
C SER A 378 -74.05 -52.82 -18.18
N GLY A 379 -73.65 -51.94 -19.09
CA GLY A 379 -72.36 -52.02 -19.77
C GLY A 379 -71.21 -51.69 -18.83
N SER A 380 -70.50 -52.71 -18.35
CA SER A 380 -69.19 -52.53 -17.71
C SER A 380 -68.19 -52.00 -18.73
N THR A 381 -67.98 -50.69 -18.77
CA THR A 381 -66.95 -50.07 -19.61
C THR A 381 -65.56 -50.42 -19.09
N THR A 382 -64.95 -51.44 -19.68
CA THR A 382 -63.55 -51.80 -19.43
C THR A 382 -62.62 -50.70 -19.93
N LEU A 383 -61.78 -50.15 -19.06
CA LEU A 383 -60.87 -49.05 -19.40
C LEU A 383 -59.40 -49.44 -19.21
N ASP A 384 -58.65 -49.32 -20.31
CA ASP A 384 -57.19 -49.42 -20.38
C ASP A 384 -56.52 -48.75 -19.17
N THR A 385 -55.86 -49.54 -18.33
CA THR A 385 -55.17 -49.03 -17.13
C THR A 385 -53.66 -49.21 -17.23
N TYR A 386 -52.92 -48.11 -17.12
CA TYR A 386 -51.46 -48.08 -17.11
C TYR A 386 -50.96 -47.69 -15.72
N ILE A 387 -49.96 -48.41 -15.22
CA ILE A 387 -49.29 -48.16 -13.95
C ILE A 387 -47.96 -47.48 -14.27
N TYR A 388 -47.78 -46.24 -13.82
CA TYR A 388 -46.57 -45.45 -14.01
C TYR A 388 -45.84 -45.26 -12.69
N GLN A 389 -44.56 -45.62 -12.62
CA GLN A 389 -43.65 -45.07 -11.62
C GLN A 389 -43.09 -43.76 -12.16
N ILE A 390 -43.38 -42.65 -11.48
CA ILE A 390 -42.86 -41.33 -11.84
C ILE A 390 -42.00 -40.76 -10.71
N LYS A 391 -41.08 -39.87 -11.06
CA LYS A 391 -40.34 -39.02 -10.13
C LYS A 391 -40.62 -37.56 -10.44
N VAL A 392 -40.79 -36.76 -9.39
CA VAL A 392 -40.89 -35.30 -9.44
C VAL A 392 -39.66 -34.71 -8.77
N LYS A 393 -39.06 -33.68 -9.37
CA LYS A 393 -37.93 -32.93 -8.85
C LYS A 393 -38.39 -31.62 -8.23
N ASP A 394 -37.94 -31.36 -7.01
CA ASP A 394 -38.13 -30.10 -6.32
C ASP A 394 -36.76 -29.42 -6.11
N ASP A 395 -36.56 -28.27 -6.77
CA ASP A 395 -35.35 -27.45 -6.70
C ASP A 395 -35.50 -26.26 -5.71
N THR A 396 -36.63 -26.14 -4.99
CA THR A 396 -36.94 -24.96 -4.14
C THR A 396 -35.85 -24.66 -3.11
N MET A 397 -35.23 -25.69 -2.50
CA MET A 397 -34.11 -25.50 -1.57
C MET A 397 -32.86 -24.91 -2.25
N LYS A 398 -32.59 -25.31 -3.50
CA LYS A 398 -31.43 -24.89 -4.28
C LYS A 398 -31.58 -23.45 -4.76
N ASP A 399 -32.77 -23.09 -5.23
CA ASP A 399 -33.09 -21.74 -5.66
C ASP A 399 -33.12 -20.76 -4.47
N LEU A 400 -33.65 -21.20 -3.32
CA LEU A 400 -33.59 -20.44 -2.05
C LEU A 400 -32.15 -20.13 -1.62
N ILE A 401 -31.23 -21.10 -1.72
CA ILE A 401 -29.81 -20.89 -1.39
C ILE A 401 -29.14 -19.92 -2.38
N ALA A 402 -29.51 -19.97 -3.67
CA ALA A 402 -29.01 -19.02 -4.67
C ALA A 402 -29.47 -17.58 -4.39
N ASP A 403 -30.75 -17.35 -4.08
CA ASP A 403 -31.26 -16.02 -3.74
C ASP A 403 -30.76 -15.54 -2.36
N LEU A 404 -30.55 -16.43 -1.38
CA LEU A 404 -29.90 -16.08 -0.11
C LEU A 404 -28.46 -15.59 -0.34
N ASN A 405 -27.66 -16.31 -1.13
CA ASN A 405 -26.29 -15.89 -1.51
C ASN A 405 -26.28 -14.53 -2.22
N LYS A 406 -27.17 -14.32 -3.18
CA LYS A 406 -27.32 -13.07 -3.93
C LYS A 406 -27.68 -11.89 -3.02
N ASN A 407 -28.60 -12.09 -2.07
CA ASN A 407 -28.97 -11.07 -1.08
C ASN A 407 -27.80 -10.77 -0.12
N LEU A 408 -27.17 -11.80 0.44
CA LEU A 408 -26.01 -11.64 1.35
C LEU A 408 -24.81 -10.95 0.66
N SER A 409 -24.51 -11.32 -0.58
CA SER A 409 -23.50 -10.68 -1.43
C SER A 409 -23.80 -9.20 -1.63
N THR A 410 -25.07 -8.86 -1.92
CA THR A 410 -25.52 -7.46 -2.07
C THR A 410 -25.37 -6.69 -0.76
N THR A 411 -25.78 -7.25 0.38
CA THR A 411 -25.67 -6.63 1.70
C THR A 411 -24.22 -6.42 2.14
N LEU A 412 -23.31 -7.35 1.79
CA LEU A 412 -21.89 -7.28 2.16
C LEU A 412 -20.99 -6.63 1.09
N GLY A 413 -21.54 -6.23 -0.06
CA GLY A 413 -20.82 -5.50 -1.11
C GLY A 413 -20.03 -4.27 -0.60
N PRO A 414 -20.57 -3.44 0.32
CA PRO A 414 -19.80 -2.35 0.93
C PRO A 414 -18.59 -2.83 1.75
N VAL A 415 -18.72 -3.97 2.47
CA VAL A 415 -17.64 -4.57 3.25
C VAL A 415 -16.54 -5.10 2.33
N LYS A 416 -16.93 -5.79 1.24
CA LYS A 416 -15.98 -6.21 0.19
C LYS A 416 -15.25 -5.01 -0.41
N THR A 417 -15.98 -3.93 -0.74
CA THR A 417 -15.39 -2.72 -1.32
C THR A 417 -14.40 -2.06 -0.38
N ALA A 418 -14.72 -1.95 0.92
CA ALA A 418 -13.80 -1.43 1.93
C ALA A 418 -12.52 -2.28 2.08
N LEU A 419 -12.66 -3.61 1.99
CA LEU A 419 -11.55 -4.56 2.00
C LEU A 419 -10.66 -4.45 0.75
N ASP A 420 -11.24 -4.35 -0.45
CA ASP A 420 -10.50 -4.12 -1.70
C ASP A 420 -9.71 -2.78 -1.62
N TRP A 421 -10.30 -1.75 -1.01
CA TRP A 421 -9.66 -0.46 -0.75
C TRP A 421 -8.49 -0.58 0.25
N ALA A 422 -8.69 -1.29 1.36
CA ALA A 422 -7.65 -1.53 2.37
C ALA A 422 -6.43 -2.24 1.77
N ASN A 423 -6.65 -3.32 1.00
CA ASN A 423 -5.59 -4.03 0.29
C ASN A 423 -4.85 -3.13 -0.71
N THR A 424 -5.58 -2.27 -1.43
CA THR A 424 -5.00 -1.29 -2.36
C THR A 424 -4.13 -0.25 -1.64
N LEU A 425 -4.58 0.24 -0.48
CA LEU A 425 -3.81 1.15 0.37
C LEU A 425 -2.56 0.46 0.94
N ALA A 426 -2.67 -0.78 1.40
CA ALA A 426 -1.55 -1.56 1.94
C ALA A 426 -0.45 -1.82 0.89
N GLY A 427 -0.82 -2.15 -0.33
CA GLY A 427 0.13 -2.29 -1.44
C GLY A 427 0.84 -0.98 -1.79
N LYS A 428 0.12 0.16 -1.83
CA LYS A 428 0.72 1.50 -2.02
C LYS A 428 1.62 1.91 -0.85
N TYR A 429 1.24 1.55 0.37
CA TYR A 429 2.01 1.82 1.59
C TYR A 429 3.36 1.10 1.55
N ASP A 430 3.38 -0.23 1.37
CA ASP A 430 4.61 -1.02 1.33
C ASP A 430 5.58 -0.54 0.24
N GLN A 431 5.07 -0.17 -0.95
CA GLN A 431 5.86 0.41 -2.03
C GLN A 431 6.54 1.75 -1.68
N ASN A 432 5.87 2.59 -0.88
CA ASN A 432 6.40 3.91 -0.50
C ASN A 432 7.29 3.82 0.75
N VAL A 433 6.95 2.97 1.72
CA VAL A 433 7.82 2.60 2.84
C VAL A 433 9.17 2.10 2.35
N ALA A 434 9.18 1.21 1.34
CA ALA A 434 10.43 0.72 0.76
C ALA A 434 11.31 1.85 0.19
N LYS A 435 10.73 2.89 -0.41
CA LYS A 435 11.48 4.07 -0.90
C LYS A 435 12.03 4.91 0.25
N VAL A 436 11.21 5.16 1.28
CA VAL A 436 11.59 5.96 2.46
C VAL A 436 12.69 5.28 3.27
N ASN A 437 12.54 3.99 3.60
CA ASN A 437 13.53 3.24 4.36
C ASN A 437 14.87 3.11 3.60
N ASN A 438 14.83 3.01 2.26
CA ASN A 438 16.04 3.07 1.43
C ASN A 438 16.67 4.47 1.38
N LEU A 439 15.90 5.55 1.47
CA LEU A 439 16.44 6.90 1.61
C LEU A 439 17.09 7.11 2.98
N ILE A 440 16.46 6.62 4.06
CA ILE A 440 17.01 6.65 5.42
C ILE A 440 18.36 5.93 5.46
N LYS A 441 18.46 4.70 4.93
CA LYS A 441 19.72 3.95 4.82
C LYS A 441 20.78 4.64 3.95
N LYS A 442 20.39 5.40 2.93
CA LYS A 442 21.33 6.23 2.16
C LYS A 442 21.85 7.43 2.97
N VAL A 443 20.99 8.11 3.72
CA VAL A 443 21.38 9.23 4.59
C VAL A 443 22.29 8.76 5.73
N GLU A 444 21.91 7.66 6.39
CA GLU A 444 22.74 6.94 7.37
C GLU A 444 24.10 6.55 6.79
N GLY A 445 24.11 5.94 5.60
CA GLY A 445 25.34 5.58 4.87
C GLY A 445 26.22 6.77 4.49
N VAL A 446 25.65 7.97 4.27
CA VAL A 446 26.41 9.21 4.06
C VAL A 446 26.97 9.74 5.38
N ILE A 447 26.16 9.77 6.44
CA ILE A 447 26.57 10.28 7.76
C ILE A 447 27.70 9.41 8.35
N THR A 448 27.56 8.08 8.27
CA THR A 448 28.59 7.09 8.63
C THR A 448 29.73 6.98 7.61
N ASN A 449 29.84 7.91 6.64
CA ASN A 449 30.98 8.01 5.74
C ASN A 449 31.41 9.47 5.48
N VAL A 450 31.02 10.46 6.30
CA VAL A 450 31.36 11.88 6.10
C VAL A 450 32.85 12.10 5.84
N ASN A 451 33.71 11.40 6.60
CA ASN A 451 35.16 11.43 6.43
C ASN A 451 35.62 11.13 4.99
N LYS A 452 34.98 10.18 4.30
CA LYS A 452 35.29 9.78 2.91
C LYS A 452 35.18 10.94 1.93
N TYR A 453 34.25 11.87 2.16
CA TYR A 453 34.00 13.01 1.28
C TYR A 453 35.04 14.12 1.43
N LEU A 454 35.71 14.19 2.60
CA LEU A 454 36.84 15.09 2.84
C LEU A 454 38.13 14.60 2.18
N GLN A 455 38.25 13.29 1.94
CA GLN A 455 39.46 12.68 1.38
C GLN A 455 39.80 13.19 -0.03
N PRO A 456 41.08 13.15 -0.42
CA PRO A 456 41.54 13.46 -1.78
C PRO A 456 40.72 12.75 -2.88
N ALA A 457 40.43 13.50 -3.94
CA ALA A 457 39.74 13.05 -5.13
C ALA A 457 40.36 13.74 -6.36
N ILE A 458 40.35 13.05 -7.50
CA ILE A 458 40.73 13.65 -8.79
C ILE A 458 39.49 13.65 -9.68
N MET A 459 39.15 14.80 -10.25
CA MET A 459 38.10 14.91 -11.27
C MET A 459 38.70 15.09 -12.66
N PHE A 460 38.02 14.59 -13.67
CA PHE A 460 38.30 14.83 -15.09
C PHE A 460 37.00 15.18 -15.82
N LYS A 461 37.12 15.80 -16.99
CA LYS A 461 35.99 16.05 -17.88
C LYS A 461 36.02 15.01 -19.01
N ALA A 462 34.96 14.23 -19.16
CA ALA A 462 34.81 13.26 -20.24
C ALA A 462 34.40 13.94 -21.56
N ASP A 463 34.53 13.23 -22.68
CA ASP A 463 34.33 13.75 -24.03
C ASP A 463 32.91 14.26 -24.27
N ASN A 464 31.91 13.65 -23.62
CA ASN A 464 30.51 14.09 -23.59
C ASN A 464 30.28 15.38 -22.76
N GLY A 465 31.35 15.99 -22.25
CA GLY A 465 31.33 17.20 -21.45
C GLY A 465 31.06 17.01 -19.95
N SER A 466 30.77 15.79 -19.49
CA SER A 466 30.42 15.52 -18.07
C SER A 466 31.65 15.45 -17.16
N TRP A 467 31.51 15.93 -15.92
CA TRP A 467 32.52 15.80 -14.88
C TRP A 467 32.42 14.45 -14.19
N ASN A 468 33.54 13.74 -14.10
CA ASN A 468 33.64 12.40 -13.52
C ASN A 468 34.85 12.32 -12.58
N PHE A 469 34.85 11.37 -11.65
CA PHE A 469 35.99 11.10 -10.77
C PHE A 469 36.91 10.05 -11.37
N VAL A 470 38.22 10.22 -11.22
CA VAL A 470 39.19 9.17 -11.52
C VAL A 470 39.03 8.05 -10.48
N SER A 471 39.09 6.80 -10.94
CA SER A 471 38.83 5.62 -10.12
C SER A 471 39.92 5.38 -9.08
N THR A 472 39.53 4.91 -7.90
CA THR A 472 40.44 4.48 -6.82
C THR A 472 40.54 2.95 -6.73
N GLY A 473 39.99 2.21 -7.70
CA GLY A 473 40.07 0.74 -7.78
C GLY A 473 40.67 0.29 -9.11
N SER A 474 41.72 -0.54 -9.05
CA SER A 474 42.48 -1.01 -10.21
C SER A 474 41.63 -1.77 -11.24
N HIS A 475 40.70 -2.63 -10.79
CA HIS A 475 39.79 -3.38 -11.66
C HIS A 475 38.78 -2.50 -12.43
N PHE A 476 38.60 -1.24 -12.00
CA PHE A 476 37.70 -0.26 -12.61
C PHE A 476 38.47 1.00 -12.98
N ALA A 477 39.70 0.87 -13.49
CA ALA A 477 40.55 1.98 -13.88
C ALA A 477 39.86 2.91 -14.90
N THR A 478 40.02 4.22 -14.73
CA THR A 478 39.44 5.22 -15.62
C THR A 478 40.11 5.14 -16.99
N SER A 479 39.33 4.85 -18.04
CA SER A 479 39.85 4.84 -19.41
C SER A 479 39.98 6.26 -19.95
N PHE A 480 41.15 6.62 -20.46
CA PHE A 480 41.37 7.75 -21.36
C PHE A 480 41.72 7.21 -22.76
N VAL A 481 41.25 7.88 -23.81
CA VAL A 481 41.45 7.45 -25.21
C VAL A 481 42.50 8.34 -25.86
N GLY A 482 43.53 7.72 -26.44
CA GLY A 482 44.66 8.41 -27.04
C GLY A 482 45.74 8.81 -26.03
N VAL A 483 46.97 8.90 -26.52
CA VAL A 483 48.11 9.48 -25.80
C VAL A 483 48.09 11.00 -25.87
N GLY A 484 48.61 11.66 -24.82
CA GLY A 484 48.68 13.11 -24.72
C GLY A 484 48.20 13.65 -23.38
N ALA A 485 47.75 14.91 -23.41
CA ALA A 485 47.44 15.73 -22.24
C ALA A 485 45.95 15.67 -21.82
N THR A 486 45.65 14.98 -20.72
CA THR A 486 44.33 14.96 -20.08
C THR A 486 44.27 15.97 -18.93
N PRO A 487 43.41 17.01 -18.99
CA PRO A 487 43.22 17.95 -17.88
C PRO A 487 42.53 17.30 -16.69
N LEU A 488 43.10 17.47 -15.49
CA LEU A 488 42.60 16.94 -14.23
C LEU A 488 42.43 18.05 -13.18
N VAL A 489 41.56 17.81 -12.21
CA VAL A 489 41.34 18.67 -11.05
C VAL A 489 41.62 17.88 -9.77
N ALA A 490 42.73 18.19 -9.10
CA ALA A 490 43.14 17.61 -7.82
C ALA A 490 42.45 18.35 -6.67
N THR A 491 41.49 17.69 -6.02
CA THR A 491 40.56 18.29 -5.05
C THR A 491 40.09 17.24 -4.01
N SER A 492 38.89 17.40 -3.44
CA SER A 492 38.16 16.40 -2.63
C SER A 492 36.73 16.24 -3.17
N TYR A 493 35.95 15.28 -2.66
CA TYR A 493 34.52 15.20 -3.02
C TYR A 493 33.69 16.39 -2.51
N THR A 494 34.23 17.18 -1.57
CA THR A 494 33.67 18.46 -1.10
C THR A 494 34.27 19.68 -1.81
N ALA A 495 34.92 19.49 -2.96
CA ALA A 495 35.61 20.53 -3.72
C ALA A 495 36.63 21.36 -2.90
N GLU A 496 37.20 20.73 -1.86
CA GLU A 496 38.08 21.34 -0.85
C GLU A 496 37.44 22.47 0.00
N LEU A 497 36.12 22.66 -0.06
CA LEU A 497 35.41 23.70 0.71
C LEU A 497 35.45 23.46 2.22
N LEU A 498 35.39 22.19 2.66
CA LEU A 498 35.31 21.83 4.08
C LEU A 498 36.67 21.44 4.68
N ALA A 499 37.51 20.76 3.90
CA ALA A 499 38.85 20.32 4.27
C ALA A 499 39.86 20.68 3.16
N PRO A 500 40.22 21.97 3.01
CA PRO A 500 41.20 22.40 2.02
C PRO A 500 42.60 21.86 2.33
N ALA A 501 43.31 21.47 1.29
CA ALA A 501 44.75 21.19 1.37
C ALA A 501 45.56 22.49 1.21
N TYR A 502 46.53 22.75 2.09
CA TYR A 502 47.49 23.84 1.88
C TYR A 502 48.66 23.41 0.99
N LYS A 503 48.92 22.10 0.89
CA LYS A 503 50.01 21.53 0.09
C LYS A 503 49.57 20.21 -0.55
N LYS A 504 49.95 20.01 -1.81
CA LYS A 504 49.57 18.84 -2.64
C LYS A 504 50.81 18.25 -3.32
N GLN A 505 50.74 16.99 -3.70
CA GLN A 505 51.74 16.30 -4.50
C GLN A 505 51.03 15.28 -5.38
N LEU A 506 51.18 15.37 -6.70
CA LEU A 506 50.67 14.36 -7.64
C LEU A 506 51.81 13.87 -8.52
N TYR A 507 51.89 12.55 -8.74
CA TYR A 507 52.85 11.93 -9.65
C TYR A 507 52.34 10.58 -10.15
N VAL A 508 52.85 10.13 -11.30
CA VAL A 508 52.65 8.76 -11.81
C VAL A 508 53.78 7.86 -11.29
N LYS A 509 53.45 6.62 -10.93
CA LYS A 509 54.42 5.59 -10.49
C LYS A 509 55.21 4.99 -11.65
N GLU A 510 54.49 4.61 -12.71
CA GLU A 510 54.99 3.88 -13.86
C GLU A 510 55.60 4.83 -14.92
N ALA A 511 56.58 4.34 -15.67
CA ALA A 511 57.22 5.13 -16.73
C ALA A 511 56.32 5.22 -17.98
N GLY A 512 56.34 6.39 -18.63
CA GLY A 512 55.56 6.65 -19.85
C GLY A 512 54.43 7.66 -19.68
N ALA A 513 54.08 8.05 -18.45
CA ALA A 513 53.19 9.17 -18.18
C ALA A 513 53.69 10.03 -17.01
N GLU A 514 53.33 11.31 -16.99
CA GLU A 514 53.76 12.29 -15.99
C GLU A 514 52.61 13.23 -15.56
N ILE A 515 52.82 13.95 -14.45
CA ILE A 515 51.93 15.05 -14.03
C ILE A 515 52.63 16.39 -14.32
N LEU A 516 51.96 17.23 -15.11
CA LEU A 516 52.34 18.61 -15.37
C LEU A 516 51.59 19.53 -14.40
N VAL A 517 52.34 20.37 -13.69
CA VAL A 517 51.80 21.45 -12.84
C VAL A 517 52.30 22.78 -13.40
N ASN A 518 51.38 23.70 -13.69
CA ASN A 518 51.68 24.96 -14.39
C ASN A 518 52.54 24.76 -15.66
N GLY A 519 52.25 23.71 -16.43
CA GLY A 519 52.95 23.38 -17.68
C GLY A 519 54.31 22.67 -17.52
N LYS A 520 54.80 22.43 -16.29
CA LYS A 520 56.09 21.75 -16.05
C LYS A 520 55.88 20.39 -15.39
N ALA A 521 56.58 19.37 -15.89
CA ALA A 521 56.59 18.04 -15.29
C ALA A 521 57.22 18.10 -13.89
N THR A 522 56.58 17.49 -12.89
CA THR A 522 57.10 17.48 -11.53
C THR A 522 56.59 16.29 -10.73
N LYS A 523 57.42 15.81 -9.79
CA LYS A 523 57.02 14.89 -8.72
C LYS A 523 57.07 15.56 -7.34
N SER A 524 57.44 16.83 -7.28
CA SER A 524 57.57 17.63 -6.06
C SER A 524 56.21 18.17 -5.58
N ALA A 525 56.10 18.43 -4.29
CA ALA A 525 54.90 19.03 -3.71
C ALA A 525 54.77 20.52 -4.07
N PHE A 526 53.53 20.97 -4.27
CA PHE A 526 53.15 22.31 -4.74
C PHE A 526 52.03 22.93 -3.87
N ASN A 527 51.75 24.23 -4.06
CA ASN A 527 50.73 24.98 -3.32
C ASN A 527 49.33 24.37 -3.54
N GLY A 528 48.61 24.06 -2.46
CA GLY A 528 47.30 23.43 -2.50
C GLY A 528 46.19 24.24 -3.20
N GLN A 529 46.35 25.56 -3.31
CA GLN A 529 45.47 26.41 -4.14
C GLN A 529 45.48 26.00 -5.62
N ILE A 530 46.53 25.33 -6.10
CA ILE A 530 46.57 24.78 -7.46
C ILE A 530 45.72 23.51 -7.48
N GLN A 531 44.52 23.60 -8.06
CA GLN A 531 43.65 22.44 -8.30
C GLN A 531 43.84 21.86 -9.71
N LYS A 532 44.09 22.69 -10.73
CA LYS A 532 44.26 22.23 -12.12
C LYS A 532 45.65 21.65 -12.34
N VAL A 533 45.72 20.41 -12.81
CA VAL A 533 46.95 19.75 -13.29
C VAL A 533 46.65 19.04 -14.61
N VAL A 534 47.68 18.54 -15.29
CA VAL A 534 47.50 17.73 -16.51
C VAL A 534 48.23 16.40 -16.32
N PHE A 535 47.52 15.29 -16.53
CA PHE A 535 48.16 13.99 -16.74
C PHE A 535 48.56 13.90 -18.21
N ASN A 536 49.84 13.63 -18.48
CA ASN A 536 50.38 13.56 -19.82
C ASN A 536 50.97 12.18 -20.08
N ALA A 537 50.31 11.37 -20.93
CA ALA A 537 50.78 10.05 -21.29
C ALA A 537 51.45 10.05 -22.66
N SER A 538 52.67 9.52 -22.74
CA SER A 538 53.44 9.33 -23.98
C SER A 538 53.23 7.97 -24.64
N LYS A 539 52.61 7.02 -23.92
CA LYS A 539 52.35 5.64 -24.33
C LYS A 539 51.02 5.14 -23.77
N ALA A 540 50.33 4.28 -24.51
CA ALA A 540 49.21 3.49 -23.99
C ALA A 540 49.68 2.55 -22.86
N GLY A 541 48.82 2.24 -21.89
CA GLY A 541 49.17 1.45 -20.72
C GLY A 541 48.32 1.74 -19.49
N ASN A 542 48.58 1.00 -18.41
CA ASN A 542 47.96 1.19 -17.10
C ASN A 542 48.89 2.03 -16.21
N TYR A 543 48.31 3.04 -15.55
CA TYR A 543 49.02 4.03 -14.76
C TYR A 543 48.35 4.27 -13.40
N THR A 544 49.17 4.38 -12.36
CA THR A 544 48.77 4.73 -10.99
C THR A 544 49.21 6.16 -10.69
N ILE A 545 48.24 7.09 -10.67
CA ILE A 545 48.46 8.44 -10.17
C ILE A 545 48.38 8.38 -8.64
N VAL A 546 49.47 8.74 -7.97
CA VAL A 546 49.48 8.98 -6.52
C VAL A 546 49.10 10.43 -6.29
N TYR A 547 48.14 10.67 -5.40
CA TYR A 547 47.84 12.01 -4.86
C TYR A 547 48.09 12.00 -3.36
N LYS A 548 49.04 12.82 -2.90
CA LYS A 548 49.23 13.17 -1.49
C LYS A 548 48.73 14.60 -1.25
N ALA A 549 47.99 14.82 -0.17
CA ALA A 549 47.50 16.12 0.25
C ALA A 549 47.79 16.34 1.74
N ILE A 550 47.99 17.60 2.14
CA ILE A 550 48.14 18.00 3.55
C ILE A 550 47.13 19.10 3.87
N ASP A 551 46.25 18.85 4.85
CA ASP A 551 45.25 19.81 5.31
C ASP A 551 45.81 20.90 6.24
N TYR A 552 45.04 21.95 6.51
CA TYR A 552 45.41 23.04 7.42
C TYR A 552 45.51 22.64 8.91
N SER A 553 45.28 21.37 9.27
CA SER A 553 45.60 20.81 10.58
C SER A 553 46.93 20.01 10.60
N GLY A 554 47.58 19.88 9.44
CA GLY A 554 48.84 19.16 9.26
C GLY A 554 48.68 17.66 8.96
N LYS A 555 47.45 17.16 8.72
CA LYS A 555 47.22 15.74 8.42
C LYS A 555 47.48 15.45 6.95
N VAL A 556 48.28 14.41 6.72
CA VAL A 556 48.73 13.95 5.40
C VAL A 556 47.88 12.75 4.98
N VAL A 557 47.25 12.81 3.81
CA VAL A 557 46.60 11.65 3.20
C VAL A 557 47.26 11.35 1.85
N GLU A 558 47.53 10.07 1.61
CA GLU A 558 47.99 9.54 0.32
C GLU A 558 46.94 8.57 -0.24
N LYS A 559 46.67 8.68 -1.55
CA LYS A 559 45.64 7.89 -2.23
C LYS A 559 46.06 7.57 -3.66
N ASN A 560 45.82 6.32 -4.07
CA ASN A 560 46.09 5.85 -5.43
C ASN A 560 44.85 6.02 -6.31
N PHE A 561 45.06 6.45 -7.55
CA PHE A 561 44.07 6.58 -8.60
C PHE A 561 44.56 5.82 -9.83
N TYR A 562 43.68 5.04 -10.47
CA TYR A 562 44.04 4.10 -11.52
C TYR A 562 43.45 4.53 -12.87
N VAL A 563 44.32 4.59 -13.87
CA VAL A 563 44.02 5.06 -15.23
C VAL A 563 44.50 4.02 -16.24
N THR A 564 43.72 3.81 -17.31
CA THR A 564 44.12 3.05 -18.49
C THR A 564 44.10 3.97 -19.69
N VAL A 565 45.26 4.20 -20.31
CA VAL A 565 45.37 4.92 -21.59
C VAL A 565 45.29 3.89 -22.71
N LYS A 566 44.35 4.07 -23.63
CA LYS A 566 44.08 3.20 -24.79
C LYS A 566 44.52 3.85 -26.08
#